data_AF-A0A7X9FRV5-F1
#
_entry.id   AF-A0A7X9FRV5-F1
#
_cell.length_a   1.000
_cell.length_b   1.000
_cell.length_c   1.000
_cell.angle_alpha   90.00
_cell.angle_beta   90.00
_cell.angle_gamma   90.00
#
_symmetry.space_group_name_H-M   'P 1'
#
loop_
_entity.id
_entity.type
_entity.pdbx_description
1 polymer ?
#
loop_
_entity_poly.entity_id
_entity_poly.type
_entity_poly.pdbx_seq_one_letter_code
_entity_poly.pdbx_strand_id
1 'polypeptide(L)'
;MGKRYFGLCGSSPAWLIAEIASSAKQVLLICKDKRSVESIEADLRFFLGSEQVLVFSDWDILPFEPLSPQAFISADRIATLNGLLTRKNYVCVTSIDTLAQKILEPSFIESTKFEIYKNSPLERDALRAKLSALGYSEVSLVEETGECAIRGSVVDIFASGLSKPVRVHFDAGSIAAIKTFDPDSQRTLDEIHSFLLLPVKEYSFDFCPFQEIVFAIKLRAKELEVPPREVARITRALRIGTHFPGVELFQS
;
A
#
# COMPACT_ATOMS: atom_id res chain seq x y z
N MET A 1 2.93 -26.58 -20.59
CA MET A 1 2.10 -26.50 -21.81
C MET A 1 0.91 -25.58 -21.49
N GLY A 2 0.76 -24.45 -22.17
CA GLY A 2 -0.31 -23.49 -21.88
C GLY A 2 -1.63 -23.91 -22.53
N LYS A 3 -2.75 -23.82 -21.80
CA LYS A 3 -4.10 -23.99 -22.37
C LYS A 3 -4.57 -22.67 -22.98
N ARG A 4 -5.31 -22.73 -24.09
CA ARG A 4 -5.95 -21.57 -24.72
C ARG A 4 -7.45 -21.77 -24.70
N TYR A 5 -8.18 -20.74 -24.29
CA TYR A 5 -9.64 -20.72 -24.22
C TYR A 5 -10.17 -19.68 -25.22
N PHE A 6 -11.26 -20.00 -25.92
CA PHE A 6 -11.88 -19.16 -26.94
C PHE A 6 -13.40 -19.11 -26.72
N GLY A 7 -14.07 -18.11 -27.31
CA GLY A 7 -15.53 -17.98 -27.23
C GLY A 7 -16.05 -17.46 -25.89
N LEU A 8 -15.20 -16.83 -25.09
CA LEU A 8 -15.60 -16.21 -23.83
C LEU A 8 -16.23 -14.84 -24.10
N CYS A 9 -17.36 -14.55 -23.45
CA CYS A 9 -18.12 -13.31 -23.61
C CYS A 9 -18.80 -12.91 -22.28
N GLY A 10 -19.00 -11.61 -22.07
CA GLY A 10 -19.54 -11.09 -20.81
C GLY A 10 -18.69 -11.56 -19.62
N SER A 11 -19.34 -12.07 -18.57
CA SER A 11 -18.70 -12.53 -17.33
C SER A 11 -18.13 -13.95 -17.38
N SER A 12 -18.20 -14.64 -18.53
CA SER A 12 -17.66 -16.00 -18.66
C SER A 12 -16.14 -16.12 -18.45
N PRO A 13 -15.28 -15.12 -18.75
CA PRO A 13 -13.88 -15.13 -18.35
C PRO A 13 -13.70 -15.18 -16.83
N ALA A 14 -14.45 -14.35 -16.08
CA ALA A 14 -14.35 -14.29 -14.63
C ALA A 14 -14.80 -15.61 -13.98
N TRP A 15 -15.88 -16.22 -14.49
CA TRP A 15 -16.30 -17.55 -14.05
C TRP A 15 -15.22 -18.61 -14.29
N LEU A 16 -14.63 -18.64 -15.49
CA LEU A 16 -13.53 -19.59 -15.79
C LEU A 16 -12.33 -19.39 -14.86
N ILE A 17 -11.97 -18.14 -14.57
CA ILE A 17 -10.88 -17.81 -13.65
C ILE A 17 -11.22 -18.25 -12.23
N ALA A 18 -12.46 -18.11 -11.79
CA ALA A 18 -12.92 -18.59 -10.50
C ALA A 18 -12.79 -20.12 -10.38
N GLU A 19 -13.15 -20.85 -11.44
CA GLU A 19 -12.96 -22.30 -11.51
C GLU A 19 -11.47 -22.70 -11.47
N ILE A 20 -10.60 -21.94 -12.14
CA ILE A 20 -9.14 -22.15 -12.06
C ILE A 20 -8.65 -21.88 -10.63
N ALA A 21 -9.13 -20.82 -9.99
CA ALA A 21 -8.72 -20.40 -8.64
C ALA A 21 -9.10 -21.44 -7.58
N SER A 22 -10.24 -22.14 -7.75
CA SER A 22 -10.66 -23.21 -6.84
C SER A 22 -9.64 -24.36 -6.76
N SER A 23 -8.92 -24.61 -7.86
CA SER A 23 -7.90 -25.66 -7.95
C SER A 23 -6.49 -25.15 -7.66
N ALA A 24 -6.10 -24.02 -8.26
CA ALA A 24 -4.74 -23.49 -8.19
C ALA A 24 -4.44 -22.71 -6.91
N LYS A 25 -5.47 -22.26 -6.20
CA LYS A 25 -5.45 -21.41 -4.99
C LYS A 25 -4.89 -20.00 -5.23
N GLN A 26 -3.75 -19.85 -5.89
CA GLN A 26 -3.11 -18.57 -6.18
C GLN A 26 -3.02 -18.36 -7.69
N VAL A 27 -3.69 -17.33 -8.20
CA VAL A 27 -3.76 -17.03 -9.63
C VAL A 27 -3.36 -15.57 -9.86
N LEU A 28 -2.46 -15.33 -10.82
CA LEU A 28 -2.18 -14.00 -11.35
C LEU A 28 -2.89 -13.84 -12.69
N LEU A 29 -3.85 -12.92 -12.74
CA LEU A 29 -4.53 -12.50 -13.95
C LEU A 29 -3.89 -11.21 -14.48
N ILE A 30 -3.27 -11.32 -15.66
CA ILE A 30 -2.67 -10.18 -16.36
C ILE A 30 -3.63 -9.70 -17.43
N CYS A 31 -4.15 -8.50 -17.23
CA CYS A 31 -5.03 -7.81 -18.15
C CYS A 31 -4.23 -6.92 -19.12
N LYS A 32 -4.87 -6.55 -20.23
CA LYS A 32 -4.25 -5.68 -21.24
C LYS A 32 -3.97 -4.27 -20.70
N ASP A 33 -4.90 -3.71 -19.93
CA ASP A 33 -4.87 -2.32 -19.48
C ASP A 33 -5.72 -2.15 -18.21
N LYS A 34 -5.63 -0.98 -17.57
CA LYS A 34 -6.40 -0.64 -16.35
C LYS A 34 -7.91 -0.82 -16.53
N ARG A 35 -8.47 -0.42 -17.68
CA ARG A 35 -9.90 -0.58 -17.97
C ARG A 35 -10.33 -2.04 -17.96
N SER A 36 -9.48 -2.94 -18.46
CA SER A 36 -9.73 -4.38 -18.45
C SER A 36 -9.69 -4.96 -17.04
N VAL A 37 -8.82 -4.42 -16.16
CA VAL A 37 -8.78 -4.76 -14.72
C VAL A 37 -10.11 -4.38 -14.05
N GLU A 38 -10.51 -3.10 -14.18
CA GLU A 38 -11.74 -2.57 -13.58
C GLU A 38 -12.98 -3.35 -14.05
N SER A 39 -13.03 -3.67 -15.35
CA SER A 39 -14.15 -4.42 -15.95
C SER A 39 -14.30 -5.82 -15.38
N ILE A 40 -13.20 -6.55 -15.17
CA ILE A 40 -13.26 -7.95 -14.69
C ILE A 40 -13.32 -8.05 -13.15
N GLU A 41 -12.87 -7.04 -12.43
CA GLU A 41 -12.83 -7.02 -10.96
C GLU A 41 -14.21 -7.26 -10.35
N ALA A 42 -15.24 -6.57 -10.82
CA ALA A 42 -16.61 -6.70 -10.32
C ALA A 42 -17.14 -8.14 -10.49
N ASP A 43 -16.91 -8.72 -11.67
CA ASP A 43 -17.33 -10.09 -11.97
C ASP A 43 -16.57 -11.11 -11.11
N LEU A 44 -15.26 -10.93 -10.93
CA LEU A 44 -14.46 -11.80 -10.07
C LEU A 44 -14.93 -11.73 -8.61
N ARG A 45 -15.21 -10.53 -8.10
CA ARG A 45 -15.74 -10.36 -6.74
C ARG A 45 -17.11 -11.01 -6.57
N PHE A 46 -17.95 -10.99 -7.61
CA PHE A 46 -19.23 -11.70 -7.60
C PHE A 46 -19.05 -13.22 -7.46
N PHE A 47 -18.12 -13.83 -8.20
CA PHE A 47 -17.91 -15.28 -8.16
C PHE A 47 -17.07 -15.77 -6.97
N LEU A 48 -16.08 -15.00 -6.51
CA LEU A 48 -15.09 -15.43 -5.51
C LEU A 48 -15.25 -14.77 -4.14
N GLY A 49 -16.01 -13.66 -4.07
CA GLY A 49 -16.06 -12.78 -2.91
C GLY A 49 -14.87 -11.80 -2.86
N SER A 50 -15.09 -10.64 -2.23
CA SER A 50 -14.10 -9.56 -2.17
C SER A 50 -12.77 -9.97 -1.50
N GLU A 51 -12.82 -10.87 -0.52
CA GLU A 51 -11.62 -11.32 0.23
C GLU A 51 -10.65 -12.16 -0.61
N GLN A 52 -11.09 -12.73 -1.74
CA GLN A 52 -10.22 -13.52 -2.60
C GLN A 52 -9.64 -12.71 -3.77
N VAL A 53 -10.22 -11.55 -4.08
CA VAL A 53 -9.78 -10.73 -5.22
C VAL A 53 -8.84 -9.64 -4.73
N LEU A 54 -7.59 -9.71 -5.18
CA LEU A 54 -6.58 -8.69 -4.97
C LEU A 54 -6.40 -7.90 -6.26
N VAL A 55 -6.34 -6.58 -6.18
CA VAL A 55 -6.10 -5.72 -7.34
C VAL A 55 -4.77 -5.00 -7.13
N PHE A 56 -3.83 -5.24 -8.03
CA PHE A 56 -2.56 -4.54 -8.04
C PHE A 56 -2.58 -3.47 -9.14
N SER A 57 -2.86 -2.25 -8.72
CA SER A 57 -2.99 -1.06 -9.57
C SER A 57 -1.64 -0.42 -9.87
N ASP A 58 -1.56 0.38 -10.93
CA ASP A 58 -0.42 1.28 -11.15
C ASP A 58 -0.45 2.47 -10.17
N TRP A 59 0.48 3.41 -10.34
CA TRP A 59 0.60 4.60 -9.49
C TRP A 59 -0.33 5.77 -9.91
N ASP A 60 -1.13 5.62 -10.96
CA ASP A 60 -1.89 6.69 -11.62
C ASP A 60 -1.06 7.92 -12.02
N ILE A 61 0.22 7.70 -12.32
CA ILE A 61 1.15 8.68 -12.88
C ILE A 61 1.82 8.10 -14.11
N LEU A 62 2.05 8.95 -15.11
CA LEU A 62 2.74 8.51 -16.31
C LEU A 62 4.22 8.25 -16.00
N PRO A 63 4.85 7.29 -16.69
CA PRO A 63 6.27 7.05 -16.55
C PRO A 63 7.08 8.35 -16.75
N PHE A 64 8.04 8.59 -15.85
CA PHE A 64 8.95 9.73 -15.87
C PHE A 64 8.32 11.10 -15.60
N GLU A 65 7.07 11.16 -15.16
CA GLU A 65 6.54 12.40 -14.57
C GLU A 65 7.23 12.66 -13.21
N PRO A 66 7.58 13.91 -12.90
CA PRO A 66 8.18 14.29 -11.62
C PRO A 66 7.11 14.40 -10.52
N LEU A 67 6.20 13.43 -10.47
CA LEU A 67 5.10 13.33 -9.53
C LEU A 67 5.29 12.08 -8.68
N SER A 68 4.79 12.13 -7.46
CA SER A 68 4.70 10.96 -6.60
C SER A 68 3.26 10.45 -6.59
N PRO A 69 3.05 9.13 -6.48
CA PRO A 69 1.72 8.58 -6.28
C PRO A 69 1.09 9.19 -5.04
N GLN A 70 -0.23 9.33 -5.06
CA GLN A 70 -0.97 9.69 -3.86
C GLN A 70 -0.79 8.60 -2.80
N ALA A 71 -0.76 9.00 -1.52
CA ALA A 71 -0.45 8.08 -0.42
C ALA A 71 -1.42 6.89 -0.36
N PHE A 72 -2.71 7.09 -0.63
CA PHE A 72 -3.68 6.00 -0.64
C PHE A 72 -3.40 4.98 -1.76
N ILE A 73 -2.91 5.41 -2.94
CA ILE A 73 -2.56 4.50 -4.04
C ILE A 73 -1.38 3.60 -3.62
N SER A 74 -0.36 4.21 -3.02
CA SER A 74 0.80 3.46 -2.49
C SER A 74 0.39 2.52 -1.37
N ALA A 75 -0.50 2.99 -0.49
CA ALA A 75 -1.05 2.21 0.60
C ALA A 75 -1.84 0.98 0.10
N ASP A 76 -2.68 1.13 -0.91
CA ASP A 76 -3.46 0.04 -1.49
C ASP A 76 -2.55 -0.99 -2.18
N ARG A 77 -1.52 -0.53 -2.89
CA ARG A 77 -0.51 -1.40 -3.49
C ARG A 77 0.25 -2.20 -2.45
N ILE A 78 0.69 -1.57 -1.35
CA ILE A 78 1.35 -2.25 -0.23
C ILE A 78 0.40 -3.26 0.43
N ALA A 79 -0.87 -2.93 0.61
CA ALA A 79 -1.87 -3.85 1.12
C ALA A 79 -2.03 -5.08 0.22
N THR A 80 -2.10 -4.87 -1.10
CA THR A 80 -2.15 -5.95 -2.08
C THR A 80 -0.90 -6.83 -2.01
N LEU A 81 0.30 -6.24 -1.99
CA LEU A 81 1.56 -6.98 -1.86
C LEU A 81 1.63 -7.78 -0.55
N ASN A 82 1.24 -7.20 0.58
CA ASN A 82 1.11 -7.93 1.85
C ASN A 82 0.08 -9.07 1.74
N GLY A 83 -1.02 -8.86 1.01
CA GLY A 83 -2.01 -9.88 0.68
C GLY A 83 -1.40 -11.05 -0.10
N LEU A 84 -0.55 -10.78 -1.09
CA LEU A 84 0.16 -11.82 -1.85
C LEU A 84 1.09 -12.66 -0.98
N LEU A 85 1.73 -12.05 0.02
CA LEU A 85 2.63 -12.73 0.96
C LEU A 85 1.88 -13.58 1.99
N THR A 86 0.70 -13.15 2.41
CA THR A 86 0.02 -13.71 3.59
C THR A 86 -1.20 -14.60 3.25
N ARG A 87 -1.87 -14.35 2.12
CA ARG A 87 -3.08 -15.10 1.73
C ARG A 87 -2.72 -16.40 1.01
N LYS A 88 -3.35 -17.49 1.43
CA LYS A 88 -3.16 -18.82 0.81
C LYS A 88 -3.96 -19.01 -0.47
N ASN A 89 -5.09 -18.32 -0.59
CA ASN A 89 -5.97 -18.37 -1.74
C ASN A 89 -6.29 -16.95 -2.22
N TYR A 90 -6.01 -16.64 -3.47
CA TYR A 90 -6.34 -15.36 -4.09
C TYR A 90 -6.34 -15.44 -5.63
N VAL A 91 -7.04 -14.50 -6.24
CA VAL A 91 -6.85 -14.07 -7.62
C VAL A 91 -6.33 -12.64 -7.58
N CYS A 92 -5.07 -12.45 -7.98
CA CYS A 92 -4.47 -11.14 -8.14
C CYS A 92 -4.69 -10.67 -9.57
N VAL A 93 -5.33 -9.51 -9.74
CA VAL A 93 -5.59 -8.91 -11.02
C VAL A 93 -4.70 -7.69 -11.19
N THR A 94 -4.00 -7.61 -12.31
CA THR A 94 -3.15 -6.47 -12.64
C THR A 94 -3.12 -6.24 -14.16
N SER A 95 -2.55 -5.14 -14.60
CA SER A 95 -2.32 -4.85 -16.02
C SER A 95 -0.89 -5.18 -16.45
N ILE A 96 -0.66 -5.35 -17.75
CA ILE A 96 0.69 -5.57 -18.29
C ILE A 96 1.64 -4.40 -17.98
N ASP A 97 1.14 -3.17 -18.00
CA ASP A 97 1.93 -1.97 -17.74
C ASP A 97 2.33 -1.88 -16.27
N THR A 98 1.41 -2.22 -15.36
CA THR A 98 1.69 -2.31 -13.93
C THR A 98 2.70 -3.41 -13.62
N LEU A 99 2.62 -4.56 -14.30
CA LEU A 99 3.53 -5.68 -14.09
C LEU A 99 4.98 -5.36 -14.46
N ALA A 100 5.20 -4.40 -15.38
CA ALA A 100 6.53 -3.97 -15.77
C ALA A 100 7.22 -3.08 -14.71
N GLN A 101 6.46 -2.58 -13.73
CA GLN A 101 7.01 -1.76 -12.64
C GLN A 101 7.80 -2.63 -11.68
N LYS A 102 8.97 -2.13 -11.26
CA LYS A 102 9.66 -2.69 -10.09
C LYS A 102 8.80 -2.50 -8.85
N ILE A 103 8.89 -3.47 -7.95
CA ILE A 103 8.17 -3.46 -6.67
C ILE A 103 9.15 -3.70 -5.53
N LEU A 104 8.70 -3.39 -4.32
CA LEU A 104 9.43 -3.65 -3.08
C LEU A 104 9.75 -5.14 -2.89
N GLU A 105 10.93 -5.42 -2.35
CA GLU A 105 11.30 -6.75 -1.86
C GLU A 105 10.34 -7.19 -0.74
N PRO A 106 9.92 -8.47 -0.69
CA PRO A 106 9.03 -8.99 0.36
C PRO A 106 9.47 -8.66 1.79
N SER A 107 10.78 -8.71 2.04
CA SER A 107 11.39 -8.44 3.35
C SER A 107 11.14 -7.02 3.84
N PHE A 108 10.94 -6.05 2.93
CA PHE A 108 10.59 -4.68 3.30
C PHE A 108 9.22 -4.64 3.99
N ILE A 109 8.21 -5.28 3.41
CA ILE A 109 6.85 -5.31 3.97
C ILE A 109 6.86 -6.07 5.29
N GLU A 110 7.58 -7.20 5.36
CA GLU A 110 7.65 -8.01 6.57
C GLU A 110 8.34 -7.31 7.75
N SER A 111 9.36 -6.49 7.48
CA SER A 111 10.11 -5.76 8.52
C SER A 111 9.44 -4.46 8.97
N THR A 112 8.53 -3.91 8.16
CA THR A 112 7.86 -2.63 8.43
C THR A 112 6.45 -2.79 9.00
N LYS A 113 5.79 -3.93 8.77
CA LYS A 113 4.45 -4.18 9.32
C LYS A 113 4.47 -4.23 10.85
N PHE A 114 3.45 -3.63 11.48
CA PHE A 114 3.32 -3.60 12.93
C PHE A 114 1.91 -3.97 13.35
N GLU A 115 1.75 -5.03 14.14
CA GLU A 115 0.44 -5.42 14.66
C GLU A 115 0.09 -4.59 15.90
N ILE A 116 -1.08 -3.97 15.86
CA ILE A 116 -1.64 -3.19 16.96
C ILE A 116 -2.82 -3.95 17.53
N TYR A 117 -2.81 -4.24 18.82
CA TYR A 117 -3.87 -4.98 19.48
C TYR A 117 -4.25 -4.36 20.83
N LYS A 118 -5.49 -4.62 21.25
CA LYS A 118 -6.03 -4.19 22.54
C LYS A 118 -5.16 -4.69 23.70
N ASN A 119 -4.97 -3.86 24.72
CA ASN A 119 -4.10 -4.06 25.88
C ASN A 119 -2.59 -4.11 25.56
N SER A 120 -2.16 -3.82 24.33
CA SER A 120 -0.73 -3.69 24.06
C SER A 120 -0.12 -2.51 24.84
N PRO A 121 1.10 -2.66 25.39
CA PRO A 121 1.81 -1.60 26.11
C PRO A 121 2.44 -0.62 25.10
N LEU A 122 1.59 0.01 24.29
CA LEU A 122 1.99 1.02 23.32
C LEU A 122 1.50 2.39 23.77
N GLU A 123 2.44 3.31 23.94
CA GLU A 123 2.12 4.69 24.25
C GLU A 123 1.74 5.47 22.98
N ARG A 124 0.89 6.47 23.15
CA ARG A 124 0.38 7.32 22.06
C ARG A 124 1.51 8.00 21.29
N ASP A 125 2.50 8.56 21.98
CA ASP A 125 3.59 9.30 21.33
C ASP A 125 4.55 8.36 20.59
N ALA A 126 4.70 7.11 21.07
CA ALA A 126 5.40 6.06 20.35
C ALA A 126 4.64 5.65 19.07
N LEU A 127 3.30 5.57 19.13
CA LEU A 127 2.49 5.32 17.93
C LEU A 127 2.58 6.48 16.93
N ARG A 128 2.58 7.74 17.39
CA ARG A 128 2.81 8.91 16.53
C ARG A 128 4.13 8.82 15.78
N ALA A 129 5.23 8.50 16.47
CA ALA A 129 6.53 8.35 15.86
C ALA A 129 6.54 7.22 14.81
N LYS A 130 5.88 6.09 15.10
CA LYS A 130 5.71 4.98 14.15
C LYS A 130 4.90 5.38 12.92
N LEU A 131 3.78 6.08 13.08
CA LEU A 131 2.94 6.55 11.98
C LEU A 131 3.74 7.48 11.05
N SER A 132 4.48 8.42 11.62
CA SER A 132 5.37 9.31 10.86
C SER A 132 6.42 8.53 10.06
N ALA A 133 7.09 7.55 10.69
CA ALA A 133 8.07 6.70 10.04
C ALA A 133 7.48 5.84 8.90
N LEU A 134 6.24 5.37 9.07
CA LEU A 134 5.50 4.62 8.04
C LEU A 134 4.91 5.51 6.94
N GLY A 135 5.05 6.82 7.06
CA GLY A 135 4.69 7.80 6.04
C GLY A 135 3.28 8.36 6.15
N TYR A 136 2.57 8.15 7.26
CA TYR A 136 1.21 8.67 7.46
C TYR A 136 1.21 10.20 7.59
N SER A 137 0.18 10.82 7.05
CA SER A 137 -0.05 12.27 7.12
C SER A 137 -0.86 12.61 8.37
N GLU A 138 -0.30 13.45 9.25
CA GLU A 138 -1.04 13.97 10.40
C GLU A 138 -1.97 15.11 9.96
N VAL A 139 -3.28 14.85 10.03
CA VAL A 139 -4.35 15.74 9.56
C VAL A 139 -5.29 16.11 10.71
N SER A 140 -6.13 17.12 10.47
CA SER A 140 -7.13 17.51 11.45
C SER A 140 -8.27 16.51 11.55
N LEU A 141 -8.67 15.89 10.44
CA LEU A 141 -9.77 14.94 10.28
C LEU A 141 -9.32 13.83 9.33
N VAL A 142 -9.55 12.57 9.69
CA VAL A 142 -9.16 11.41 8.87
C VAL A 142 -10.30 11.06 7.93
N GLU A 143 -10.01 11.10 6.63
CA GLU A 143 -10.94 10.83 5.53
C GLU A 143 -10.38 9.76 4.57
N GLU A 144 -9.07 9.75 4.31
CA GLU A 144 -8.42 8.87 3.33
C GLU A 144 -7.37 7.93 3.93
N THR A 145 -7.12 6.80 3.25
CA THR A 145 -6.06 5.85 3.62
C THR A 145 -4.69 6.53 3.67
N GLY A 146 -3.93 6.28 4.74
CA GLY A 146 -2.63 6.90 4.97
C GLY A 146 -2.69 8.18 5.80
N GLU A 147 -3.87 8.57 6.27
CA GLU A 147 -4.04 9.68 7.21
C GLU A 147 -4.12 9.23 8.67
N CYS A 148 -3.72 10.12 9.57
CA CYS A 148 -3.94 9.96 11.00
C CYS A 148 -4.27 11.30 11.68
N ALA A 149 -5.02 11.26 12.77
CA ALA A 149 -5.31 12.44 13.59
C ALA A 149 -5.10 12.10 15.07
N ILE A 150 -4.38 12.96 15.79
CA ILE A 150 -4.00 12.72 17.18
C ILE A 150 -4.73 13.74 18.06
N ARG A 151 -5.62 13.25 18.94
CA ARG A 151 -6.49 14.11 19.74
C ARG A 151 -6.58 13.59 21.17
N GLY A 152 -5.91 14.28 22.11
CA GLY A 152 -5.95 13.90 23.53
C GLY A 152 -5.53 12.44 23.74
N SER A 153 -6.46 11.60 24.20
CA SER A 153 -6.25 10.16 24.47
C SER A 153 -6.63 9.23 23.32
N VAL A 154 -6.96 9.76 22.13
CA VAL A 154 -7.27 8.94 20.96
C VAL A 154 -6.38 9.26 19.77
N VAL A 155 -6.16 8.25 18.93
CA VAL A 155 -5.52 8.39 17.63
C VAL A 155 -6.43 7.74 16.58
N ASP A 156 -6.89 8.55 15.63
CA ASP A 156 -7.63 8.09 14.46
C ASP A 156 -6.63 7.77 13.34
N ILE A 157 -6.80 6.62 12.68
CA ILE A 157 -5.87 6.11 11.67
C ILE A 157 -6.69 5.46 10.57
N PHE A 158 -6.44 5.83 9.32
CA PHE A 158 -6.92 5.06 8.18
C PHE A 158 -5.77 4.19 7.66
N ALA A 159 -5.63 3.00 8.23
CA ALA A 159 -4.52 2.11 7.91
C ALA A 159 -4.69 1.45 6.53
N SER A 160 -3.56 1.30 5.83
CA SER A 160 -3.48 0.54 4.57
C SER A 160 -4.09 -0.86 4.72
N GLY A 161 -4.97 -1.23 3.78
CA GLY A 161 -5.62 -2.55 3.74
C GLY A 161 -6.85 -2.71 4.63
N LEU A 162 -7.25 -1.68 5.39
CA LEU A 162 -8.53 -1.66 6.09
C LEU A 162 -9.64 -1.07 5.22
N SER A 163 -10.86 -1.59 5.36
CA SER A 163 -12.04 -1.05 4.69
C SER A 163 -12.65 0.16 5.40
N LYS A 164 -12.26 0.41 6.66
CA LYS A 164 -12.71 1.54 7.48
C LYS A 164 -11.56 2.03 8.36
N PRO A 165 -11.51 3.33 8.67
CA PRO A 165 -10.54 3.85 9.62
C PRO A 165 -10.84 3.37 11.04
N VAL A 166 -9.83 3.44 11.89
CA VAL A 166 -9.87 2.97 13.28
C VAL A 166 -9.50 4.10 14.24
N ARG A 167 -10.22 4.15 15.36
CA ARG A 167 -9.96 5.00 16.52
C ARG A 167 -9.35 4.17 17.62
N VAL A 168 -8.09 4.44 17.92
CA VAL A 168 -7.33 3.80 18.99
C VAL A 168 -7.46 4.64 20.25
N HIS A 169 -8.08 4.07 21.30
CA HIS A 169 -8.21 4.69 22.61
C HIS A 169 -7.06 4.28 23.50
N PHE A 170 -6.43 5.24 24.16
CA PHE A 170 -5.33 5.03 25.10
C PHE A 170 -5.79 5.23 26.54
N ASP A 171 -5.29 4.39 27.44
CA ASP A 171 -5.44 4.54 28.89
C ASP A 171 -4.14 4.11 29.58
N ALA A 172 -3.67 4.94 30.51
CA ALA A 172 -2.48 4.69 31.34
C ALA A 172 -1.26 4.09 30.60
N GLY A 173 -0.92 4.59 29.40
CA GLY A 173 0.24 4.13 28.62
C GLY A 173 0.01 2.86 27.79
N SER A 174 -1.24 2.42 27.65
CA SER A 174 -1.62 1.22 26.90
C SER A 174 -2.83 1.47 25.99
N ILE A 175 -3.08 0.56 25.06
CA ILE A 175 -4.28 0.61 24.20
C ILE A 175 -5.48 0.02 24.94
N ALA A 176 -6.45 0.86 25.27
CA ALA A 176 -7.67 0.47 25.97
C ALA A 176 -8.71 -0.17 25.04
N ALA A 177 -8.89 0.37 23.83
CA ALA A 177 -9.84 -0.13 22.85
C ALA A 177 -9.45 0.31 21.43
N ILE A 178 -9.90 -0.46 20.43
CA ILE A 178 -9.75 -0.12 19.02
C ILE A 178 -11.12 -0.24 18.40
N LYS A 179 -11.62 0.84 17.79
CA LYS A 179 -12.96 0.86 17.21
C LYS A 179 -12.92 1.38 15.79
N THR A 180 -13.63 0.76 14.88
CA THR A 180 -13.82 1.31 13.54
C THR A 180 -14.74 2.53 13.62
N PHE A 181 -14.63 3.44 12.65
CA PHE A 181 -15.58 4.54 12.51
C PHE A 181 -15.87 4.83 11.04
N ASP A 182 -16.97 5.54 10.81
CA ASP A 182 -17.38 5.99 9.49
C ASP A 182 -16.67 7.33 9.16
N PRO A 183 -15.87 7.43 8.08
CA PRO A 183 -15.07 8.62 7.79
C PRO A 183 -15.94 9.86 7.50
N ASP A 184 -17.14 9.70 6.94
CA ASP A 184 -18.01 10.83 6.61
C ASP A 184 -18.70 11.41 7.86
N SER A 185 -19.33 10.54 8.66
CA SER A 185 -20.10 10.94 9.83
C SER A 185 -19.28 11.04 11.11
N GLN A 186 -18.04 10.53 11.11
CA GLN A 186 -17.13 10.47 12.25
C GLN A 186 -17.68 9.69 13.46
N ARG A 187 -18.67 8.82 13.21
CA ARG A 187 -19.33 8.02 14.24
C ARG A 187 -18.63 6.67 14.39
N THR A 188 -18.35 6.33 15.64
CA THR A 188 -17.81 5.02 16.00
C THR A 188 -18.80 3.91 15.69
N LEU A 189 -18.27 2.79 15.19
CA LEU A 189 -18.98 1.59 14.79
C LEU A 189 -18.54 0.42 15.68
N ASP A 190 -17.94 -0.61 15.09
CA ASP A 190 -17.60 -1.87 15.75
C ASP A 190 -16.25 -1.80 16.48
N GLU A 191 -16.15 -2.45 17.64
CA GLU A 191 -14.88 -2.69 18.33
C GLU A 191 -14.16 -3.88 17.70
N ILE A 192 -12.85 -3.73 17.47
CA ILE A 192 -11.99 -4.78 16.92
C ILE A 192 -10.84 -5.09 17.90
N HIS A 193 -10.31 -6.32 17.83
CA HIS A 193 -9.25 -6.76 18.73
C HIS A 193 -7.86 -6.30 18.30
N SER A 194 -7.59 -6.29 17.00
CA SER A 194 -6.31 -5.90 16.43
C SER A 194 -6.46 -5.45 14.98
N PHE A 195 -5.43 -4.78 14.47
CA PHE A 195 -5.24 -4.51 13.05
C PHE A 195 -3.75 -4.45 12.72
N LEU A 196 -3.42 -4.58 11.44
CA LEU A 196 -2.06 -4.43 10.93
C LEU A 196 -1.83 -2.99 10.48
N LEU A 197 -0.79 -2.36 10.98
CA LEU A 197 -0.30 -1.09 10.48
C LEU A 197 0.78 -1.35 9.43
N LEU A 198 0.47 -1.05 8.18
CA LEU A 198 1.37 -1.14 7.03
C LEU A 198 1.90 0.26 6.65
N PRO A 199 3.09 0.34 6.01
CA PRO A 199 3.56 1.60 5.44
C PRO A 199 2.63 2.10 4.33
N VAL A 200 2.60 3.41 4.12
CA VAL A 200 1.87 4.06 3.02
C VAL A 200 2.81 4.65 1.97
N LYS A 201 4.09 4.25 2.02
CA LYS A 201 5.13 4.64 1.08
C LYS A 201 5.86 3.41 0.59
N GLU A 202 6.04 3.30 -0.72
CA GLU A 202 6.74 2.17 -1.34
C GLU A 202 8.27 2.33 -1.33
N TYR A 203 8.83 3.08 -0.38
CA TYR A 203 10.27 3.27 -0.27
C TYR A 203 10.65 3.55 1.19
N SER A 204 11.92 3.35 1.51
CA SER A 204 12.47 3.78 2.80
C SER A 204 13.95 4.10 2.66
N PHE A 205 14.38 5.11 3.42
CA PHE A 205 15.78 5.48 3.55
C PHE A 205 16.45 4.87 4.79
N ASP A 206 15.68 4.23 5.67
CA ASP A 206 16.18 3.70 6.94
C ASP A 206 16.90 2.37 6.77
N PHE A 207 16.60 1.63 5.69
CA PHE A 207 17.18 0.30 5.42
C PHE A 207 18.47 0.33 4.59
N CYS A 208 18.90 1.50 4.10
CA CYS A 208 20.09 1.63 3.28
C CYS A 208 20.98 2.77 3.81
N PRO A 209 22.30 2.56 4.01
CA PRO A 209 23.20 3.62 4.40
C PRO A 209 23.08 4.82 3.44
N PHE A 210 22.94 6.03 3.97
CA PHE A 210 22.79 7.25 3.18
C PHE A 210 23.81 7.38 2.03
N GLN A 211 25.04 6.93 2.25
CA GLN A 211 26.09 6.95 1.23
C GLN A 211 25.79 6.05 0.03
N GLU A 212 25.22 4.87 0.26
CA GLU A 212 24.81 3.93 -0.78
C GLU A 212 23.65 4.48 -1.60
N ILE A 213 22.66 5.09 -0.94
CA ILE A 213 21.53 5.76 -1.61
C ILE A 213 22.03 6.89 -2.52
N VAL A 214 22.92 7.75 -2.00
CA VAL A 214 23.50 8.85 -2.78
C VAL A 214 24.37 8.32 -3.93
N PHE A 215 25.09 7.21 -3.73
CA PHE A 215 25.86 6.57 -4.79
C PHE A 215 24.96 6.03 -5.90
N ALA A 216 23.91 5.28 -5.55
CA ALA A 216 22.94 4.74 -6.49
C ALA A 216 22.25 5.85 -7.31
N ILE A 217 21.85 6.94 -6.64
CA ILE A 217 21.26 8.10 -7.31
C ILE A 217 22.24 8.76 -8.27
N LYS A 218 23.50 8.96 -7.88
CA LYS A 218 24.51 9.55 -8.77
C LYS A 218 24.79 8.66 -9.98
N LEU A 219 24.84 7.34 -9.77
CA LEU A 219 25.04 6.38 -10.85
C LEU A 219 23.86 6.43 -11.84
N ARG A 220 22.62 6.35 -11.33
CA ARG A 220 21.42 6.39 -12.18
C ARG A 220 21.21 7.74 -12.87
N ALA A 221 21.50 8.84 -12.17
CA ALA A 221 21.45 10.19 -12.73
C ALA A 221 22.43 10.35 -13.90
N LYS A 222 23.59 9.69 -13.85
CA LYS A 222 24.55 9.69 -14.96
C LYS A 222 24.01 8.91 -16.17
N GLU A 223 23.37 7.77 -15.95
CA GLU A 223 22.74 6.98 -17.02
C GLU A 223 21.58 7.71 -17.71
N LEU A 224 20.84 8.51 -16.95
CA LEU A 224 19.69 9.28 -17.43
C LEU A 224 20.03 10.73 -17.82
N GLU A 225 21.31 11.09 -17.85
CA GLU A 225 21.81 12.44 -18.18
C GLU A 225 21.15 13.58 -17.38
N VAL A 226 20.83 13.32 -16.11
CA VAL A 226 20.15 14.28 -15.23
C VAL A 226 21.09 15.44 -14.88
N PRO A 227 20.64 16.71 -14.96
CA PRO A 227 21.48 17.87 -14.64
C PRO A 227 22.06 17.82 -13.21
N PRO A 228 23.34 18.16 -13.00
CA PRO A 228 23.98 18.11 -11.68
C PRO A 228 23.27 18.91 -10.58
N ARG A 229 22.58 20.00 -10.96
CA ARG A 229 21.78 20.82 -10.03
C ARG A 229 20.60 20.03 -9.44
N GLU A 230 19.94 19.20 -10.24
CA GLU A 230 18.84 18.34 -9.76
C GLU A 230 19.36 17.23 -8.85
N VAL A 231 20.49 16.61 -9.20
CA VAL A 231 21.14 15.60 -8.35
C VAL A 231 21.51 16.19 -6.98
N ALA A 232 22.02 17.42 -6.95
CA ALA A 232 22.33 18.12 -5.71
C ALA A 232 21.06 18.45 -4.89
N ARG A 233 19.96 18.84 -5.55
CA ARG A 233 18.66 19.07 -4.91
C ARG A 233 18.12 17.79 -4.26
N ILE A 234 18.11 16.68 -4.99
CA ILE A 234 17.68 15.36 -4.52
C ILE A 234 18.54 14.90 -3.34
N THR A 235 19.87 14.97 -3.46
CA THR A 235 20.81 14.57 -2.41
C THR A 235 20.63 15.39 -1.13
N ARG A 236 20.33 16.69 -1.27
CA ARG A 236 20.05 17.58 -0.14
C ARG A 236 18.73 17.22 0.53
N ALA A 237 17.67 16.95 -0.25
CA ALA A 237 16.37 16.53 0.29
C ALA A 237 16.49 15.24 1.11
N LEU A 238 17.23 14.26 0.59
CA LEU A 238 17.52 13.01 1.30
C LEU A 238 18.23 13.23 2.63
N ARG A 239 19.20 14.15 2.68
CA ARG A 239 19.96 14.44 3.90
C ARG A 239 19.08 15.05 5.00
N ILE A 240 18.05 15.78 4.62
CA ILE A 240 17.11 16.43 5.55
C ILE A 240 15.94 15.47 5.88
N GLY A 241 15.88 14.29 5.25
CA GLY A 241 14.79 13.33 5.43
C GLY A 241 13.48 13.79 4.79
N THR A 242 13.52 14.79 3.90
CA THR A 242 12.33 15.31 3.22
C THR A 242 12.00 14.46 2.00
N HIS A 243 10.73 14.03 1.92
CA HIS A 243 10.14 13.52 0.68
C HIS A 243 10.36 14.53 -0.45
N PHE A 244 10.68 14.04 -1.65
CA PHE A 244 10.69 14.84 -2.87
C PHE A 244 9.90 14.11 -3.97
N PRO A 245 9.17 14.84 -4.83
CA PRO A 245 8.42 14.23 -5.92
C PRO A 245 9.29 13.33 -6.82
N GLY A 246 8.79 12.13 -7.11
CA GLY A 246 9.47 11.12 -7.94
C GLY A 246 10.50 10.26 -7.22
N VAL A 247 10.57 10.31 -5.88
CA VAL A 247 11.44 9.43 -5.06
C VAL A 247 11.16 7.94 -5.31
N GLU A 248 9.92 7.61 -5.65
CA GLU A 248 9.45 6.24 -5.89
C GLU A 248 10.13 5.60 -7.12
N LEU A 249 10.66 6.40 -8.06
CA LEU A 249 11.42 5.92 -9.21
C LEU A 249 12.80 5.34 -8.84
N PHE A 250 13.26 5.56 -7.60
CA PHE A 250 14.56 5.10 -7.11
C PHE A 250 14.49 3.82 -6.27
N GLN A 251 13.35 3.12 -6.27
CA GLN A 251 13.24 1.79 -5.69
C GLN A 251 14.21 0.84 -6.41
N SER A 252 15.18 0.30 -5.67
CA SER A 252 16.26 -0.56 -6.17
C SER A 252 15.77 -1.95 -6.53
#